data_AF-A0A4P5W6J1-F1
#
_entry.id   AF-A0A4P5W6J1-F1
#
_cell.length_a   1.000
_cell.length_b   1.000
_cell.length_c   1.000
_cell.angle_alpha   90.00
_cell.angle_beta   90.00
_cell.angle_gamma   90.00
#
_symmetry.space_group_name_H-M   'P 1'
#
loop_
_entity.id
_entity.type
_entity.pdbx_description
1 polymer ?
#
loop_
_entity_poly.entity_id
_entity_poly.type
_entity_poly.pdbx_seq_one_letter_code
_entity_poly.pdbx_strand_id
1 'polypeptide(L)'
;MLPAPLLAVLIAHSAAAEPVICEGTAAGVGPYGCVREIAGHTVLNLRGTDAQIGALYGRLKANELRGAYVPMMEGMYGELPASFERMWRGYLGKFPRFLDDGMKERAQGLEGALGLPAGTIARFAWFTELGTVGPAIALATGGGVQLDGVTGGTVGGCTSFVAQDGETTVHARNVDYWGMGYWQPHATLVFVDPRTASGGRDGHRYAQLSDLGELWAGTTGVNERGLVVTTHLHVSRDVAPLDGALTLSSLGLFTRVKLSKPRAEVGVYRIVETMLRRAGSVAEAGLVARSMRPMGSWSFIVSDPSGARAVIDATPREVQVHVGESVATNLYVNKEMQARELIPSRGPVEGARLRLQRAQTLVAAHPEDMGVDDAIAILRDRYDVATGTVRAVSPNTVASPDATQSVVIRTHVDRAPQLWVAVPHQDGYFPSPFADFIHVDFEAGFDVERCPAGCTSGDVRRYGGDARLDATLAGWVDAMRLQRDAHDLPGARSRLQTLDDPAAWLMAAWLGASVGDLAGAKKDLMRADALALAPAQRLIFGLLRGDLARAGGNEPAAVLAYQDTLGAFEADTGPNADLNAPMLSVLRARLAHPGRKVRFSAPDLKFQDVLGLVVR
;
A
#
# COMPACT_ATOMS: atom_id res chain seq x y z
N MET A 1 10.74 -38.81 -3.28
CA MET A 1 10.47 -38.98 -4.71
C MET A 1 8.99 -38.75 -4.93
N LEU A 2 8.63 -37.56 -5.43
CA LEU A 2 7.27 -37.22 -5.83
C LEU A 2 7.08 -37.54 -7.33
N PRO A 3 5.87 -37.88 -7.80
CA PRO A 3 5.66 -38.33 -9.18
C PRO A 3 5.77 -37.16 -10.17
N ALA A 4 6.41 -37.44 -11.31
CA ALA A 4 6.83 -36.50 -12.34
C ALA A 4 5.75 -35.75 -13.16
N PRO A 5 4.43 -36.09 -13.19
CA PRO A 5 3.53 -35.38 -14.10
C PRO A 5 2.98 -34.05 -13.56
N LEU A 6 3.21 -33.68 -12.29
CA LEU A 6 2.79 -32.37 -11.76
C LEU A 6 3.81 -31.24 -11.98
N LEU A 7 5.07 -31.58 -12.26
CA LEU A 7 6.14 -30.59 -12.49
C LEU A 7 6.13 -30.03 -13.93
N ALA A 8 5.49 -30.74 -14.88
CA ALA A 8 5.41 -30.34 -16.28
C ALA A 8 4.35 -29.25 -16.56
N VAL A 9 3.38 -29.04 -15.67
CA VAL A 9 2.34 -28.01 -15.82
C VAL A 9 2.80 -26.65 -15.25
N LEU A 10 3.84 -26.62 -14.42
CA LEU A 10 4.33 -25.39 -13.77
C LEU A 10 5.61 -24.78 -14.39
N ILE A 11 6.20 -25.39 -15.42
CA ILE A 11 7.50 -24.94 -16.00
C ILE A 11 7.41 -24.60 -17.50
N ALA A 12 6.22 -24.62 -18.11
CA ALA A 12 6.04 -24.32 -19.54
C ALA A 12 5.29 -23.00 -19.79
N HIS A 13 5.71 -21.87 -19.19
CA HIS A 13 5.27 -20.52 -19.59
C HIS A 13 6.48 -19.58 -19.66
N SER A 14 7.38 -19.84 -20.60
CA SER A 14 8.44 -18.89 -20.95
C SER A 14 8.61 -18.82 -22.47
N ALA A 15 8.37 -17.62 -23.00
CA ALA A 15 8.87 -17.06 -24.26
C ALA A 15 8.24 -17.51 -25.59
N ALA A 16 6.91 -17.48 -25.70
CA ALA A 16 6.26 -17.06 -26.94
C ALA A 16 5.51 -15.76 -26.66
N ALA A 17 5.76 -14.69 -27.44
CA ALA A 17 5.00 -13.46 -27.30
C ALA A 17 3.52 -13.75 -27.57
N GLU A 18 2.68 -13.61 -26.54
CA GLU A 18 1.24 -13.82 -26.69
C GLU A 18 0.62 -12.80 -27.68
N PRO A 19 -0.45 -13.18 -28.38
CA PRO A 19 -1.09 -12.30 -29.35
C PRO A 19 -1.63 -11.03 -28.68
N VAL A 20 -1.38 -9.88 -29.30
CA VAL A 20 -2.07 -8.63 -28.95
C VAL A 20 -3.57 -8.86 -29.17
N ILE A 21 -4.36 -8.83 -28.10
CA ILE A 21 -5.82 -8.91 -28.21
C ILE A 21 -6.35 -7.48 -28.28
N CYS A 22 -6.60 -7.03 -29.52
CA CYS A 22 -7.34 -5.80 -29.78
C CYS A 22 -8.82 -6.14 -29.95
N GLU A 23 -9.69 -5.66 -29.06
CA GLU A 23 -11.13 -5.69 -29.32
C GLU A 23 -11.47 -4.56 -30.30
N GLY A 24 -11.78 -4.90 -31.56
CA GLY A 24 -12.08 -3.87 -32.57
C GLY A 24 -12.29 -4.27 -34.03
N THR A 25 -12.75 -5.48 -34.38
CA THR A 25 -13.03 -5.84 -35.80
C THR A 25 -14.44 -6.30 -36.11
N ALA A 26 -15.40 -6.15 -35.18
CA ALA A 26 -16.82 -6.24 -35.52
C ALA A 26 -17.30 -4.89 -36.12
N ALA A 27 -17.25 -4.81 -37.46
CA ALA A 27 -17.88 -3.82 -38.35
C ALA A 27 -18.22 -2.42 -37.75
N GLY A 28 -17.27 -1.48 -37.84
CA GLY A 28 -17.57 -0.03 -37.86
C GLY A 28 -17.18 0.78 -36.62
N VAL A 29 -16.52 0.17 -35.64
CA VAL A 29 -16.18 0.76 -34.34
C VAL A 29 -14.69 0.48 -34.16
N GLY A 30 -13.81 1.47 -34.37
CA GLY A 30 -12.33 1.32 -34.33
C GLY A 30 -11.81 0.74 -33.01
N PRO A 31 -10.51 0.45 -32.83
CA PRO A 31 -10.04 -0.23 -31.61
C PRO A 31 -10.22 0.67 -30.37
N TYR A 32 -11.24 0.40 -29.55
CA TYR A 32 -11.50 1.16 -28.31
C TYR A 32 -10.60 0.69 -27.16
N GLY A 33 -9.99 -0.49 -27.27
CA GLY A 33 -8.92 -0.87 -26.36
C GLY A 33 -8.11 -2.09 -26.79
N CYS A 34 -6.93 -2.21 -26.19
CA CYS A 34 -6.05 -3.35 -26.38
C CYS A 34 -5.44 -3.80 -25.04
N VAL A 35 -5.13 -5.09 -24.95
CA VAL A 35 -4.27 -5.67 -23.91
C VAL A 35 -3.02 -6.26 -24.55
N ARG A 36 -1.88 -6.07 -23.88
CA ARG A 36 -0.61 -6.71 -24.22
C ARG A 36 0.17 -7.02 -22.96
N GLU A 37 1.09 -7.96 -23.03
CA GLU A 37 2.07 -8.19 -21.98
C GLU A 37 3.42 -7.59 -22.35
N ILE A 38 4.05 -6.87 -21.41
CA ILE A 38 5.39 -6.33 -21.56
C ILE A 38 6.20 -6.72 -20.31
N ALA A 39 7.18 -7.60 -20.50
CA ALA A 39 8.02 -8.11 -19.41
C ALA A 39 7.22 -8.54 -18.16
N GLY A 40 6.14 -9.29 -18.35
CA GLY A 40 5.26 -9.75 -17.26
C GLY A 40 4.24 -8.72 -16.76
N HIS A 41 4.29 -7.46 -17.20
CA HIS A 41 3.20 -6.51 -16.93
C HIS A 41 2.08 -6.63 -17.95
N THR A 42 0.84 -6.63 -17.48
CA THR A 42 -0.29 -6.30 -18.35
C THR A 42 -0.31 -4.81 -18.64
N VAL A 43 -0.29 -4.44 -19.92
CA VAL A 43 -0.46 -3.08 -20.40
C VAL A 43 -1.80 -2.96 -21.12
N LEU A 44 -2.65 -2.08 -20.61
CA LEU A 44 -3.97 -1.79 -21.16
C LEU A 44 -3.95 -0.41 -21.83
N ASN A 45 -4.56 -0.30 -23.00
CA ASN A 45 -4.90 0.98 -23.62
C ASN A 45 -6.41 1.06 -23.72
N LEU A 46 -7.01 2.06 -23.08
CA LEU A 46 -8.44 2.22 -22.93
C LEU A 46 -8.85 3.59 -23.49
N ARG A 47 -9.72 3.58 -24.49
CA ARG A 47 -10.23 4.79 -25.12
C ARG A 47 -11.75 4.78 -25.13
N GLY A 48 -12.36 5.85 -24.65
CA GLY A 48 -13.82 5.99 -24.68
C GLY A 48 -14.39 6.84 -23.56
N THR A 49 -15.71 6.83 -23.43
CA THR A 49 -16.41 7.38 -22.27
C THR A 49 -16.09 6.57 -21.01
N ASP A 50 -16.46 7.09 -19.83
CA ASP A 50 -16.21 6.39 -18.57
C ASP A 50 -16.86 5.00 -18.53
N ALA A 51 -18.09 4.87 -19.04
CA ALA A 51 -18.76 3.58 -19.21
C ALA A 51 -18.00 2.63 -20.15
N GLN A 52 -17.50 3.13 -21.28
CA GLN A 52 -16.75 2.32 -22.23
C GLN A 52 -15.41 1.86 -21.65
N ILE A 53 -14.67 2.75 -20.99
CA ILE A 53 -13.41 2.44 -20.31
C ILE A 53 -13.64 1.34 -19.26
N GLY A 54 -14.68 1.46 -18.44
CA GLY A 54 -15.02 0.44 -17.44
C GLY A 54 -15.37 -0.91 -18.05
N ALA A 55 -16.16 -0.91 -19.13
CA ALA A 55 -16.54 -2.13 -19.83
C ALA A 55 -15.34 -2.82 -20.50
N LEU A 56 -14.43 -2.04 -21.11
CA LEU A 56 -13.20 -2.56 -21.72
C LEU A 56 -12.27 -3.16 -20.66
N TYR A 57 -11.99 -2.43 -19.58
CA TYR A 57 -11.18 -2.93 -18.47
C TYR A 57 -11.74 -4.25 -17.95
N GLY A 58 -13.06 -4.32 -17.77
CA GLY A 58 -13.77 -5.50 -17.31
C GLY A 58 -13.64 -6.71 -18.19
N ARG A 59 -13.72 -6.54 -19.52
CA ARG A 59 -13.54 -7.65 -20.46
C ARG A 59 -12.09 -8.10 -20.51
N LEU A 60 -11.16 -7.15 -20.60
CA LEU A 60 -9.73 -7.43 -20.73
C LEU A 60 -9.13 -8.07 -19.47
N LYS A 61 -9.68 -7.80 -18.28
CA LYS A 61 -9.25 -8.37 -16.99
C LYS A 61 -10.29 -9.29 -16.35
N ALA A 62 -11.21 -9.84 -17.14
CA ALA A 62 -12.37 -10.58 -16.61
C ALA A 62 -11.95 -11.78 -15.76
N ASN A 63 -10.93 -12.52 -16.20
CA ASN A 63 -10.46 -13.73 -15.53
C ASN A 63 -9.82 -13.40 -14.18
N GLU A 64 -8.93 -12.42 -14.14
CA GLU A 64 -8.27 -12.00 -12.91
C GLU A 64 -9.28 -11.38 -11.94
N LEU A 65 -10.17 -10.52 -12.42
CA LEU A 65 -11.18 -9.87 -11.59
C LEU A 65 -12.12 -10.90 -10.95
N ARG A 66 -12.62 -11.88 -11.70
CA ARG A 66 -13.51 -12.92 -11.16
C ARG A 66 -12.77 -13.96 -10.32
N GLY A 67 -11.54 -14.30 -10.68
CA GLY A 67 -10.77 -15.36 -10.01
C GLY A 67 -10.09 -14.91 -8.72
N ALA A 68 -9.71 -13.64 -8.61
CA ALA A 68 -8.94 -13.12 -7.49
C ALA A 68 -9.63 -11.94 -6.80
N TYR A 69 -9.91 -10.85 -7.52
CA TYR A 69 -10.37 -9.61 -6.88
C TYR A 69 -11.76 -9.73 -6.25
N VAL A 70 -12.75 -10.24 -6.98
CA VAL A 70 -14.12 -10.38 -6.46
C VAL A 70 -14.15 -11.29 -5.23
N PRO A 71 -13.58 -12.52 -5.25
CA PRO A 71 -13.54 -13.38 -4.06
C PRO A 71 -12.77 -12.76 -2.90
N MET A 72 -11.65 -12.08 -3.16
CA MET A 72 -10.90 -11.37 -2.12
C MET A 72 -11.78 -10.33 -1.44
N MET A 73 -12.42 -9.46 -2.23
CA MET A 73 -13.30 -8.42 -1.70
C MET A 73 -14.48 -9.02 -0.93
N GLU A 74 -15.12 -10.05 -1.46
CA GLU A 74 -16.22 -10.75 -0.78
C GLU A 74 -15.76 -11.41 0.53
N GLY A 75 -14.59 -12.03 0.55
CA GLY A 75 -13.98 -12.60 1.76
C GLY A 75 -13.71 -11.53 2.81
N MET A 76 -13.08 -10.42 2.42
CA MET A 76 -12.80 -9.29 3.32
C MET A 76 -14.09 -8.70 3.90
N TYR A 77 -15.17 -8.62 3.12
CA TYR A 77 -16.48 -8.18 3.62
C TYR A 77 -17.18 -9.23 4.48
N GLY A 78 -17.00 -10.52 4.18
CA GLY A 78 -17.60 -11.64 4.91
C GLY A 78 -17.00 -11.88 6.29
N GLU A 79 -15.73 -11.51 6.49
CA GLU A 79 -15.04 -11.60 7.78
C GLU A 79 -15.37 -10.46 8.75
N LEU A 80 -16.10 -9.44 8.30
CA LEU A 80 -16.50 -8.34 9.15
C LEU A 80 -17.50 -8.82 10.22
N PRO A 81 -17.34 -8.43 11.50
CA PRO A 81 -18.30 -8.76 12.54
C PRO A 81 -19.72 -8.35 12.14
N ALA A 82 -20.74 -9.19 12.38
CA ALA A 82 -22.12 -8.91 11.94
C ALA A 82 -22.68 -7.55 12.41
N SER A 83 -22.19 -7.03 13.54
CA SER A 83 -22.50 -5.68 14.02
C SER A 83 -21.90 -4.59 13.13
N PHE A 84 -20.64 -4.76 12.73
CA PHE A 84 -19.96 -3.92 11.76
C PHE A 84 -20.67 -4.04 10.41
N GLU A 85 -20.90 -5.26 9.93
CA GLU A 85 -21.58 -5.53 8.66
C GLU A 85 -22.98 -4.87 8.60
N ARG A 86 -23.77 -4.92 9.68
CA ARG A 86 -25.11 -4.29 9.71
C ARG A 86 -25.04 -2.77 9.67
N MET A 87 -24.15 -2.17 10.47
CA MET A 87 -23.85 -0.74 10.39
C MET A 87 -23.43 -0.39 8.96
N TRP A 88 -22.55 -1.22 8.41
CA TRP A 88 -21.93 -1.07 7.12
C TRP A 88 -22.91 -1.16 5.95
N ARG A 89 -23.83 -2.13 5.94
CA ARG A 89 -24.89 -2.24 4.92
C ARG A 89 -25.75 -0.98 4.86
N GLY A 90 -26.02 -0.35 6.00
CA GLY A 90 -26.72 0.94 6.07
C GLY A 90 -25.94 2.09 5.42
N TYR A 91 -24.62 2.11 5.60
CA TYR A 91 -23.72 3.07 4.95
C TYR A 91 -23.55 2.78 3.45
N LEU A 92 -23.21 1.55 3.08
CA LEU A 92 -23.03 1.10 1.69
C LEU A 92 -24.28 1.27 0.84
N GLY A 93 -25.48 1.06 1.41
CA GLY A 93 -26.73 1.27 0.68
C GLY A 93 -26.94 2.71 0.20
N LYS A 94 -26.27 3.68 0.82
CA LYS A 94 -26.29 5.09 0.41
C LYS A 94 -25.11 5.45 -0.50
N PHE A 95 -24.10 4.59 -0.59
CA PHE A 95 -22.83 4.87 -1.26
C PHE A 95 -22.94 5.21 -2.75
N PRO A 96 -23.80 4.56 -3.57
CA PRO A 96 -23.95 4.92 -4.98
C PRO A 96 -24.31 6.39 -5.22
N ARG A 97 -24.79 7.12 -4.21
CA ARG A 97 -25.08 8.57 -4.29
C ARG A 97 -23.83 9.46 -4.24
N PHE A 98 -22.70 8.94 -3.78
CA PHE A 98 -21.43 9.67 -3.61
C PHE A 98 -20.47 9.49 -4.77
N LEU A 99 -20.72 8.48 -5.60
CA LEU A 99 -20.09 8.39 -6.91
C LEU A 99 -20.62 9.53 -7.78
N ASP A 100 -19.73 10.32 -8.37
CA ASP A 100 -20.13 11.18 -9.47
C ASP A 100 -20.50 10.33 -10.69
N ASP A 101 -21.12 10.97 -11.67
CA ASP A 101 -21.72 10.25 -12.80
C ASP A 101 -20.66 9.48 -13.62
N GLY A 102 -19.44 10.00 -13.77
CA GLY A 102 -18.35 9.29 -14.44
C GLY A 102 -17.91 8.04 -13.68
N MET A 103 -17.82 8.10 -12.34
CA MET A 103 -17.52 6.92 -11.53
C MET A 103 -18.64 5.87 -11.60
N LYS A 104 -19.90 6.30 -11.58
CA LYS A 104 -21.06 5.40 -11.72
C LYS A 104 -21.04 4.71 -13.08
N GLU A 105 -20.85 5.48 -14.15
CA GLU A 105 -20.79 4.97 -15.51
C GLU A 105 -19.68 3.94 -15.67
N ARG A 106 -18.47 4.23 -15.16
CA ARG A 106 -17.36 3.28 -15.20
C ARG A 106 -17.66 2.00 -14.42
N ALA A 107 -18.18 2.12 -13.20
CA ALA A 107 -18.55 0.98 -12.38
C ALA A 107 -19.62 0.12 -13.07
N GLN A 108 -20.65 0.74 -13.67
CA GLN A 108 -21.69 0.04 -14.41
C GLN A 108 -21.16 -0.67 -15.65
N GLY A 109 -20.27 -0.03 -16.40
CA GLY A 109 -19.60 -0.65 -17.55
C GLY A 109 -18.84 -1.91 -17.15
N LEU A 110 -18.09 -1.84 -16.05
CA LEU A 110 -17.37 -2.97 -15.50
C LEU A 110 -18.30 -4.08 -15.00
N GLU A 111 -19.32 -3.74 -14.23
CA GLU A 111 -20.32 -4.69 -13.72
C GLU A 111 -21.00 -5.43 -14.86
N GLY A 112 -21.39 -4.73 -15.91
CA GLY A 112 -21.96 -5.32 -17.12
C GLY A 112 -21.00 -6.27 -17.82
N ALA A 113 -19.72 -5.90 -17.95
CA ALA A 113 -18.70 -6.76 -18.55
C ALA A 113 -18.42 -8.03 -17.73
N LEU A 114 -18.47 -7.92 -16.40
CA LEU A 114 -18.23 -9.04 -15.49
C LEU A 114 -19.48 -9.85 -15.17
N GLY A 115 -20.68 -9.39 -15.55
CA GLY A 115 -21.95 -10.01 -15.17
C GLY A 115 -22.23 -9.91 -13.66
N LEU A 116 -21.72 -8.87 -13.01
CA LEU A 116 -21.92 -8.63 -11.57
C LEU A 116 -23.22 -7.86 -11.31
N PRO A 117 -23.84 -8.03 -10.12
CA PRO A 117 -24.98 -7.20 -9.73
C PRO A 117 -24.61 -5.71 -9.68
N ALA A 118 -25.56 -4.85 -10.05
CA ALA A 118 -25.38 -3.40 -10.03
C ALA A 118 -24.95 -2.90 -8.63
N GLY A 119 -23.94 -2.03 -8.60
CA GLY A 119 -23.36 -1.47 -7.38
C GLY A 119 -22.37 -2.39 -6.64
N THR A 120 -22.03 -3.56 -7.18
CA THR A 120 -20.98 -4.43 -6.62
C THR A 120 -19.61 -3.78 -6.70
N ILE A 121 -19.25 -3.24 -7.86
CA ILE A 121 -17.98 -2.57 -8.07
C ILE A 121 -17.92 -1.26 -7.29
N ALA A 122 -19.03 -0.51 -7.25
CA ALA A 122 -19.14 0.68 -6.42
C ALA A 122 -18.85 0.37 -4.93
N ARG A 123 -19.24 -0.81 -4.43
CA ARG A 123 -18.90 -1.22 -3.06
C ARG A 123 -17.42 -1.55 -2.91
N PHE A 124 -16.77 -2.11 -3.92
CA PHE A 124 -15.36 -2.50 -3.84
C PHE A 124 -14.41 -1.31 -3.92
N ALA A 125 -14.71 -0.38 -4.81
CA ALA A 125 -14.11 0.95 -4.89
C ALA A 125 -13.95 1.69 -3.56
N TRP A 126 -14.89 1.44 -2.65
CA TRP A 126 -14.94 2.07 -1.36
C TRP A 126 -13.98 1.44 -0.33
N PHE A 127 -13.45 0.26 -0.62
CA PHE A 127 -12.55 -0.45 0.28
C PHE A 127 -11.29 0.35 0.62
N THR A 128 -10.74 1.08 -0.35
CA THR A 128 -9.60 1.96 -0.09
C THR A 128 -9.97 3.07 0.90
N GLU A 129 -11.17 3.64 0.79
CA GLU A 129 -11.66 4.65 1.74
C GLU A 129 -11.97 4.05 3.11
N LEU A 130 -12.41 2.78 3.16
CA LEU A 130 -12.57 2.03 4.41
C LEU A 130 -11.29 1.94 5.23
N GLY A 131 -10.13 1.82 4.57
CA GLY A 131 -8.84 1.83 5.25
C GLY A 131 -8.62 3.11 6.07
N THR A 132 -9.16 4.25 5.61
CA THR A 132 -9.02 5.54 6.29
C THR A 132 -10.14 5.83 7.30
N VAL A 133 -11.39 5.48 6.95
CA VAL A 133 -12.59 5.83 7.72
C VAL A 133 -12.94 4.77 8.75
N GLY A 134 -12.71 3.49 8.44
CA GLY A 134 -13.05 2.34 9.27
C GLY A 134 -12.43 2.40 10.68
N PRO A 135 -11.11 2.64 10.83
CA PRO A 135 -10.49 2.74 12.15
C PRO A 135 -11.11 3.84 13.03
N ALA A 136 -11.42 5.00 12.45
CA ALA A 136 -12.02 6.11 13.17
C ALA A 136 -13.45 5.80 13.63
N ILE A 137 -14.27 5.15 12.78
CA ILE A 137 -15.61 4.69 13.15
C ILE A 137 -15.55 3.64 14.27
N ALA A 138 -14.62 2.69 14.17
CA ALA A 138 -14.46 1.65 15.19
C ALA A 138 -14.11 2.24 16.56
N LEU A 139 -13.14 3.17 16.60
CA LEU A 139 -12.77 3.89 17.83
C LEU A 139 -13.95 4.68 18.41
N ALA A 140 -14.70 5.38 17.57
CA ALA A 140 -15.81 6.21 18.01
C ALA A 140 -17.01 5.43 18.55
N THR A 141 -17.22 4.21 18.04
CA THR A 141 -18.35 3.38 18.48
C THR A 141 -18.07 2.63 19.78
N GLY A 142 -16.90 2.86 20.41
CA GLY A 142 -16.48 2.15 21.62
C GLY A 142 -16.32 0.64 21.39
N GLY A 143 -16.37 0.20 20.12
CA GLY A 143 -16.03 -1.14 19.73
C GLY A 143 -14.54 -1.27 19.92
N GLY A 144 -14.13 -1.83 21.07
CA GLY A 144 -12.79 -2.37 21.29
C GLY A 144 -12.49 -3.56 20.37
N VAL A 145 -12.97 -3.50 19.12
CA VAL A 145 -12.57 -4.34 18.01
C VAL A 145 -11.05 -4.25 18.02
N GLN A 146 -10.40 -5.35 18.35
CA GLN A 146 -9.03 -5.55 17.95
C GLN A 146 -9.01 -5.33 16.45
N LEU A 147 -8.59 -4.14 16.07
CA LEU A 147 -8.50 -3.66 14.72
C LEU A 147 -7.39 -4.43 13.93
N ASP A 148 -6.83 -5.48 14.53
CA ASP A 148 -5.78 -6.35 14.00
C ASP A 148 -6.22 -7.01 12.67
N GLY A 149 -7.50 -7.39 12.52
CA GLY A 149 -8.01 -7.98 11.26
C GLY A 149 -8.28 -6.97 10.13
N VAL A 150 -8.90 -5.83 10.46
CA VAL A 150 -9.46 -4.87 9.48
C VAL A 150 -8.55 -3.66 9.23
N THR A 151 -7.72 -3.27 10.20
CA THR A 151 -6.80 -2.12 10.11
C THR A 151 -5.34 -2.52 9.99
N GLY A 152 -4.96 -3.67 10.56
CA GLY A 152 -3.63 -4.27 10.39
C GLY A 152 -3.35 -4.73 8.96
N GLY A 153 -4.36 -4.72 8.08
CA GLY A 153 -4.24 -4.99 6.64
C GLY A 153 -4.45 -3.78 5.73
N THR A 154 -4.78 -2.59 6.23
CA THR A 154 -5.24 -1.47 5.37
C THR A 154 -4.42 -0.18 5.44
N VAL A 155 -3.42 -0.04 6.30
CA VAL A 155 -2.55 1.16 6.30
C VAL A 155 -1.34 0.94 5.41
N GLY A 156 -1.54 0.75 4.11
CA GLY A 156 -0.46 0.57 3.14
C GLY A 156 0.68 1.59 3.36
N GLY A 157 1.92 1.12 3.38
CA GLY A 157 3.11 1.97 3.42
C GLY A 157 3.35 2.55 2.04
N CYS A 158 3.71 3.82 1.90
CA CYS A 158 4.11 4.38 0.61
C CYS A 158 5.27 5.33 0.86
N THR A 159 6.25 5.33 -0.01
CA THR A 159 7.35 6.31 -0.02
C THR A 159 7.45 6.89 -1.41
N SER A 160 7.33 8.21 -1.53
CA SER A 160 7.40 8.90 -2.81
C SER A 160 8.32 10.10 -2.69
N PHE A 161 9.02 10.43 -3.77
CA PHE A 161 9.87 11.61 -3.81
C PHE A 161 9.99 12.23 -5.20
N VAL A 162 10.39 13.49 -5.22
CA VAL A 162 10.58 14.32 -6.40
C VAL A 162 11.90 15.07 -6.31
N ALA A 163 12.67 15.01 -7.39
CA ALA A 163 13.92 15.75 -7.56
C ALA A 163 14.04 16.35 -8.97
N GLN A 164 15.07 17.17 -9.15
CA GLN A 164 15.45 17.74 -10.44
C GLN A 164 16.70 17.05 -11.00
N ASP A 165 16.76 16.98 -12.31
CA ASP A 165 17.90 16.55 -13.13
C ASP A 165 18.01 17.52 -14.32
N GLY A 166 18.66 18.66 -14.10
CA GLY A 166 18.69 19.77 -15.07
C GLY A 166 17.28 20.25 -15.47
N GLU A 167 16.91 20.07 -16.74
CA GLU A 167 15.59 20.43 -17.29
C GLU A 167 14.51 19.34 -17.09
N THR A 168 14.86 18.29 -16.36
CA THR A 168 14.01 17.12 -16.15
C THR A 168 13.55 17.05 -14.72
N THR A 169 12.29 16.67 -14.51
CA THR A 169 11.77 16.27 -13.21
C THR A 169 11.72 14.75 -13.09
N VAL A 170 12.25 14.22 -11.98
CA VAL A 170 12.19 12.80 -11.64
C VAL A 170 11.28 12.61 -10.44
N HIS A 171 10.22 11.83 -10.61
CA HIS A 171 9.25 11.47 -9.57
C HIS A 171 9.29 9.96 -9.38
N ALA A 172 9.55 9.49 -8.17
CA ALA A 172 9.68 8.07 -7.88
C ALA A 172 8.81 7.65 -6.70
N ARG A 173 8.41 6.38 -6.70
CA ARG A 173 7.55 5.83 -5.65
C ARG A 173 7.73 4.33 -5.43
N ASN A 174 7.63 3.93 -4.17
CA ASN A 174 7.21 2.61 -3.72
C ASN A 174 5.77 2.64 -3.17
N VAL A 175 4.95 1.70 -3.61
CA VAL A 175 3.64 1.38 -3.04
C VAL A 175 3.78 0.09 -2.25
N ASP A 176 3.51 0.14 -0.95
CA ASP A 176 3.56 -0.99 -0.04
C ASP A 176 2.14 -1.40 0.35
N TYR A 177 1.64 -2.48 -0.25
CA TYR A 177 0.36 -3.05 0.13
C TYR A 177 0.54 -4.18 1.12
N TRP A 178 -0.17 -4.08 2.24
CA TRP A 178 -0.10 -5.10 3.27
C TRP A 178 -0.85 -6.34 2.82
N GLY A 179 -0.20 -7.50 2.97
CA GLY A 179 -0.73 -8.78 2.48
C GLY A 179 -0.25 -9.15 1.08
N MET A 180 1.02 -8.89 0.74
CA MET A 180 1.76 -9.31 -0.46
C MET A 180 1.30 -10.65 -1.04
N GLY A 181 0.41 -10.65 -2.04
CA GLY A 181 -0.16 -11.85 -2.69
C GLY A 181 -1.69 -12.02 -2.64
N TYR A 182 -2.41 -11.20 -1.86
CA TYR A 182 -3.82 -10.88 -2.15
C TYR A 182 -3.91 -9.83 -3.25
N TRP A 183 -3.04 -8.83 -3.15
CA TRP A 183 -2.85 -7.80 -4.15
C TRP A 183 -2.09 -8.39 -5.33
N GLN A 184 -2.47 -7.97 -6.53
CA GLN A 184 -1.99 -8.56 -7.77
C GLN A 184 -0.45 -8.61 -7.76
N PRO A 185 0.17 -9.77 -8.04
CA PRO A 185 1.64 -9.88 -8.11
C PRO A 185 2.25 -9.01 -9.21
N HIS A 186 1.41 -8.51 -10.13
CA HIS A 186 1.80 -7.77 -11.31
C HIS A 186 0.97 -6.49 -11.40
N ALA A 187 1.63 -5.35 -11.18
CA ALA A 187 1.00 -4.06 -11.42
C ALA A 187 0.56 -3.95 -12.88
N THR A 188 -0.67 -3.46 -13.10
CA THR A 188 -1.21 -3.21 -14.44
C THR A 188 -0.91 -1.76 -14.83
N LEU A 189 -0.29 -1.58 -15.99
CA LEU A 189 -0.08 -0.25 -16.56
C LEU A 189 -1.25 0.08 -17.48
N VAL A 190 -2.03 1.11 -17.15
CA VAL A 190 -3.24 1.47 -17.89
C VAL A 190 -3.07 2.85 -18.52
N PHE A 191 -3.08 2.90 -19.84
CA PHE A 191 -3.13 4.12 -20.64
C PHE A 191 -4.58 4.45 -20.95
N VAL A 192 -5.03 5.65 -20.60
CA VAL A 192 -6.42 6.08 -20.74
C VAL A 192 -6.51 7.32 -21.62
N ASP A 193 -7.32 7.23 -22.67
CA ASP A 193 -7.68 8.31 -23.57
C ASP A 193 -9.17 8.64 -23.41
N PRO A 194 -9.53 9.49 -22.44
CA PRO A 194 -10.91 9.76 -22.09
C PRO A 194 -11.62 10.54 -23.20
N ARG A 195 -12.83 10.10 -23.56
CA ARG A 195 -13.65 10.67 -24.63
C ARG A 195 -15.03 11.10 -24.12
N THR A 196 -15.56 12.16 -24.71
CA THR A 196 -16.95 12.56 -24.54
C THR A 196 -17.88 11.61 -25.31
N ALA A 197 -19.20 11.67 -25.03
CA ALA A 197 -20.20 10.92 -25.80
C ALA A 197 -20.18 11.24 -27.31
N SER A 198 -19.71 12.43 -27.70
CA SER A 198 -19.54 12.83 -29.10
C SER A 198 -18.21 12.39 -29.72
N GLY A 199 -17.36 11.66 -28.98
CA GLY A 199 -16.04 11.22 -29.44
C GLY A 199 -14.91 12.26 -29.32
N GLY A 200 -15.23 13.46 -28.81
CA GLY A 200 -14.23 14.49 -28.47
C GLY A 200 -13.36 14.05 -27.29
N ARG A 201 -12.26 14.77 -27.02
CA ARG A 201 -11.44 14.50 -25.82
C ARG A 201 -12.13 15.04 -24.57
N ASP A 202 -12.12 14.25 -23.50
CA ASP A 202 -12.57 14.65 -22.17
C ASP A 202 -11.35 14.86 -21.24
N GLY A 203 -10.60 15.93 -21.50
CA GLY A 203 -9.36 16.25 -20.78
C GLY A 203 -8.12 15.59 -21.37
N HIS A 204 -7.09 15.49 -20.54
CA HIS A 204 -5.79 14.92 -20.88
C HIS A 204 -5.82 13.39 -20.95
N ARG A 205 -5.04 12.83 -21.89
CA ARG A 205 -4.59 11.43 -21.81
C ARG A 205 -3.72 11.25 -20.57
N TYR A 206 -3.80 10.08 -19.95
CA TYR A 206 -2.95 9.74 -18.82
C TYR A 206 -2.62 8.25 -18.77
N ALA A 207 -1.55 7.93 -18.06
CA ALA A 207 -1.14 6.59 -17.71
C ALA A 207 -1.23 6.45 -16.18
N GLN A 208 -1.62 5.27 -15.72
CA GLN A 208 -1.65 4.92 -14.30
C GLN A 208 -1.00 3.56 -14.08
N LEU A 209 -0.29 3.44 -12.97
CA LEU A 209 0.10 2.14 -12.42
C LEU A 209 -0.95 1.76 -11.37
N SER A 210 -1.54 0.59 -11.56
CA SER A 210 -2.79 0.22 -10.90
C SER A 210 -2.74 -1.23 -10.46
N ASP A 211 -3.31 -1.52 -9.29
CA ASP A 211 -3.59 -2.91 -8.90
C ASP A 211 -4.91 -3.39 -9.47
N LEU A 212 -5.13 -4.71 -9.40
CA LEU A 212 -6.38 -5.31 -9.81
C LEU A 212 -7.56 -4.69 -9.07
N GLY A 213 -8.51 -4.15 -9.84
CA GLY A 213 -9.74 -3.63 -9.27
C GLY A 213 -9.61 -2.22 -8.70
N GLU A 214 -8.46 -1.56 -8.86
CA GLU A 214 -8.36 -0.10 -8.87
C GLU A 214 -8.81 0.41 -10.24
N LEU A 215 -10.03 0.95 -10.30
CA LEU A 215 -10.72 1.21 -11.58
C LEU A 215 -10.62 2.65 -12.07
N TRP A 216 -10.11 3.53 -11.20
CA TRP A 216 -9.85 4.92 -11.52
C TRP A 216 -8.36 5.14 -11.61
N ALA A 217 -7.94 6.39 -11.81
CA ALA A 217 -6.54 6.77 -11.64
C ALA A 217 -6.05 6.17 -10.31
N GLY A 218 -5.25 5.12 -10.41
CA GLY A 218 -4.85 4.28 -9.29
C GLY A 218 -4.01 5.06 -8.29
N THR A 219 -3.19 4.37 -7.52
CA THR A 219 -2.34 5.10 -6.56
C THR A 219 -1.33 6.03 -7.22
N THR A 220 -0.91 5.73 -8.47
CA THR A 220 0.16 6.45 -9.18
C THR A 220 -0.23 6.72 -10.63
N GLY A 221 -0.04 7.95 -11.11
CA GLY A 221 -0.26 8.26 -12.52
C GLY A 221 0.47 9.49 -13.03
N VAL A 222 0.53 9.60 -14.35
CA VAL A 222 1.11 10.74 -15.09
C VAL A 222 0.25 11.06 -16.29
N ASN A 223 0.06 12.34 -16.61
CA ASN A 223 -0.68 12.75 -17.81
C ASN A 223 0.23 13.22 -18.95
N GLU A 224 -0.34 13.44 -20.13
CA GLU A 224 0.41 13.88 -21.31
C GLU A 224 1.07 15.26 -21.18
N ARG A 225 0.72 16.04 -20.15
CA ARG A 225 1.39 17.29 -19.78
C ARG A 225 2.56 17.08 -18.82
N GLY A 226 2.82 15.84 -18.42
CA GLY A 226 3.85 15.48 -17.46
C GLY A 226 3.54 15.83 -16.00
N LEU A 227 2.27 16.11 -15.67
CA LEU A 227 1.83 16.15 -14.28
C LEU A 227 1.83 14.73 -13.73
N VAL A 228 2.61 14.48 -12.69
CA VAL A 228 2.68 13.21 -11.96
C VAL A 228 1.95 13.37 -10.62
N VAL A 229 1.17 12.38 -10.24
CA VAL A 229 0.43 12.33 -8.97
C VAL A 229 0.63 10.97 -8.31
N THR A 230 1.00 10.96 -7.03
CA THR A 230 1.02 9.76 -6.21
C THR A 230 0.32 9.98 -4.87
N THR A 231 -0.47 9.01 -4.43
CA THR A 231 -1.28 9.06 -3.20
C THR A 231 -0.60 8.41 -1.98
N HIS A 232 -0.89 8.92 -0.79
CA HIS A 232 -0.48 8.33 0.48
C HIS A 232 -1.70 8.21 1.39
N LEU A 233 -1.94 7.01 1.92
CA LEU A 233 -3.06 6.74 2.80
C LEU A 233 -2.75 7.26 4.21
N HIS A 234 -3.71 7.92 4.84
CA HIS A 234 -3.66 8.32 6.26
C HIS A 234 -4.89 7.83 7.00
N VAL A 235 -4.73 7.58 8.30
CA VAL A 235 -5.85 7.33 9.20
C VAL A 235 -5.95 8.54 10.11
N SER A 236 -7.11 9.21 10.16
CA SER A 236 -7.29 10.37 11.02
C SER A 236 -8.61 10.34 11.77
N ARG A 237 -8.72 11.17 12.81
CA ARG A 237 -9.95 11.40 13.57
C ARG A 237 -11.02 12.14 12.78
N ASP A 238 -10.64 12.72 11.64
CA ASP A 238 -11.56 13.43 10.75
C ASP A 238 -12.16 12.43 9.77
N VAL A 239 -13.46 12.18 9.93
CA VAL A 239 -14.23 11.35 9.02
C VAL A 239 -15.38 12.17 8.43
N ALA A 240 -15.71 11.93 7.17
CA ALA A 240 -16.95 12.41 6.59
C ALA A 240 -17.97 11.27 6.50
N PRO A 241 -18.77 11.01 7.54
CA PRO A 241 -19.96 10.23 7.33
C PRO A 241 -21.02 11.11 6.67
N LEU A 242 -21.63 10.52 5.64
CA LEU A 242 -22.90 10.87 5.00
C LEU A 242 -23.65 12.03 5.70
N ASP A 243 -23.60 13.24 5.12
CA ASP A 243 -24.24 14.49 5.57
C ASP A 243 -23.40 15.46 6.44
N GLY A 244 -22.07 15.32 6.53
CA GLY A 244 -21.19 16.33 7.13
C GLY A 244 -19.78 15.85 7.45
N ALA A 245 -18.93 16.73 7.99
CA ALA A 245 -17.67 16.31 8.62
C ALA A 245 -17.95 16.01 10.09
N LEU A 246 -17.53 14.84 10.56
CA LEU A 246 -17.45 14.53 11.99
C LEU A 246 -15.97 14.45 12.38
N THR A 247 -15.64 15.09 13.49
CA THR A 247 -14.34 14.88 14.13
C THR A 247 -14.58 14.06 15.40
N LEU A 248 -13.80 13.00 15.57
CA LEU A 248 -13.79 12.24 16.81
C LEU A 248 -13.03 13.01 17.90
N SER A 249 -13.74 13.42 18.95
CA SER A 249 -13.11 14.05 20.11
C SER A 249 -12.23 13.05 20.87
N SER A 250 -11.33 13.56 21.73
CA SER A 250 -10.50 12.74 22.62
C SER A 250 -11.31 11.88 23.60
N LEU A 251 -12.58 12.24 23.84
CA LEU A 251 -13.53 11.46 24.65
C LEU A 251 -14.27 10.38 23.86
N GLY A 252 -13.95 10.16 22.58
CA GLY A 252 -14.63 9.18 21.73
C GLY A 252 -16.02 9.62 21.23
N LEU A 253 -16.40 10.88 21.43
CA LEU A 253 -17.67 11.42 20.92
C LEU A 253 -17.47 12.13 19.58
N PHE A 254 -18.35 11.88 18.61
CA PHE A 254 -18.37 12.63 17.36
C PHE A 254 -19.00 14.02 17.57
N THR A 255 -18.27 15.06 17.19
CA THR A 255 -18.83 16.41 17.08
C THR A 255 -19.02 16.78 15.62
N ARG A 256 -20.22 17.23 15.25
CA ARG A 256 -20.53 17.67 13.89
C ARG A 256 -19.84 19.00 13.62
N VAL A 257 -18.96 19.01 12.62
CA VAL A 257 -18.36 20.24 12.12
C VAL A 257 -19.35 20.86 11.14
N LYS A 258 -19.94 22.01 11.49
CA LYS A 258 -20.72 22.81 10.55
C LYS A 258 -19.76 23.30 9.46
N LEU A 259 -19.85 22.68 8.28
CA LEU A 259 -19.13 23.17 7.10
C LEU A 259 -19.92 24.32 6.47
N SER A 260 -19.22 25.37 6.08
CA SER A 260 -19.82 26.59 5.54
C SER A 260 -20.35 26.42 4.11
N LYS A 261 -19.98 25.35 3.39
CA LYS A 261 -20.47 25.04 2.02
C LYS A 261 -20.54 23.54 1.80
N PRO A 262 -21.62 23.00 1.21
CA PRO A 262 -21.67 21.61 0.75
C PRO A 262 -20.66 21.46 -0.40
N ARG A 263 -19.65 20.59 -0.21
CA ARG A 263 -18.78 20.10 -1.28
C ARG A 263 -19.19 18.68 -1.61
N ALA A 264 -19.10 18.29 -2.88
CA ALA A 264 -19.26 16.90 -3.27
C ALA A 264 -18.15 16.08 -2.58
N GLU A 265 -18.58 15.14 -1.75
CA GLU A 265 -17.72 14.11 -1.17
C GLU A 265 -17.35 13.15 -2.30
N VAL A 266 -16.05 12.93 -2.51
CA VAL A 266 -15.54 12.08 -3.59
C VAL A 266 -14.46 11.14 -3.04
N GLY A 267 -14.34 9.96 -3.67
CA GLY A 267 -13.22 9.06 -3.40
C GLY A 267 -11.88 9.64 -3.88
N VAL A 268 -10.79 9.24 -3.25
CA VAL A 268 -9.43 9.71 -3.53
C VAL A 268 -9.05 9.51 -4.99
N TYR A 269 -9.33 8.34 -5.56
CA TYR A 269 -8.93 8.04 -6.94
C TYR A 269 -9.67 8.91 -7.96
N ARG A 270 -10.83 9.46 -7.59
CA ARG A 270 -11.51 10.47 -8.41
C ARG A 270 -10.80 11.81 -8.36
N ILE A 271 -10.28 12.19 -7.21
CA ILE A 271 -9.46 13.40 -7.07
C ILE A 271 -8.22 13.26 -7.96
N VAL A 272 -7.52 12.12 -7.86
CA VAL A 272 -6.35 11.81 -8.70
C VAL A 272 -6.70 11.83 -10.18
N GLU A 273 -7.78 11.17 -10.59
CA GLU A 273 -8.19 11.14 -11.99
C GLU A 273 -8.55 12.53 -12.50
N THR A 274 -9.20 13.34 -11.67
CA THR A 274 -9.54 14.71 -12.05
C THR A 274 -8.29 15.58 -12.17
N MET A 275 -7.30 15.40 -11.30
CA MET A 275 -5.99 16.05 -11.45
C MET A 275 -5.35 15.65 -12.77
N LEU A 276 -5.24 14.34 -13.05
CA LEU A 276 -4.62 13.85 -14.27
C LEU A 276 -5.38 14.29 -15.54
N ARG A 277 -6.72 14.36 -15.52
CA ARG A 277 -7.51 14.80 -16.66
C ARG A 277 -7.51 16.31 -16.89
N ARG A 278 -7.43 17.12 -15.82
CA ARG A 278 -7.71 18.58 -15.91
C ARG A 278 -6.56 19.50 -15.58
N ALA A 279 -5.56 19.04 -14.81
CA ALA A 279 -4.43 19.86 -14.42
C ALA A 279 -3.22 19.55 -15.32
N GLY A 280 -2.56 20.60 -15.80
CA GLY A 280 -1.26 20.52 -16.47
C GLY A 280 -0.09 20.98 -15.60
N SER A 281 -0.35 21.42 -14.37
CA SER A 281 0.67 21.91 -13.43
C SER A 281 0.34 21.58 -11.98
N VAL A 282 1.34 21.66 -11.10
CA VAL A 282 1.19 21.49 -9.64
C VAL A 282 0.19 22.49 -9.06
N ALA A 283 0.20 23.75 -9.54
CA ALA A 283 -0.74 24.78 -9.10
C ALA A 283 -2.19 24.41 -9.42
N GLU A 284 -2.45 23.96 -10.66
CA GLU A 284 -3.78 23.51 -11.07
C GLU A 284 -4.23 22.24 -10.33
N ALA A 285 -3.31 21.30 -10.06
CA ALA A 285 -3.60 20.12 -9.24
C ALA A 285 -4.04 20.52 -7.83
N GLY A 286 -3.37 21.51 -7.22
CA GLY A 286 -3.77 22.09 -5.94
C GLY A 286 -5.17 22.73 -5.96
N LEU A 287 -5.54 23.39 -7.07
CA LEU A 287 -6.89 23.94 -7.26
C LEU A 287 -7.94 22.83 -7.38
N VAL A 288 -7.66 21.77 -8.13
CA VAL A 288 -8.52 20.58 -8.23
C VAL A 288 -8.74 19.98 -6.84
N ALA A 289 -7.67 19.72 -6.08
CA ALA A 289 -7.76 19.16 -4.73
C ALA A 289 -8.66 19.99 -3.81
N ARG A 290 -8.48 21.32 -3.79
CA ARG A 290 -9.27 22.24 -2.94
C ARG A 290 -10.73 22.34 -3.36
N SER A 291 -11.05 22.07 -4.62
CA SER A 291 -12.42 22.07 -5.14
C SER A 291 -13.23 20.85 -4.72
N MET A 292 -12.55 19.77 -4.31
CA MET A 292 -13.13 18.50 -3.93
C MET A 292 -13.01 18.29 -2.42
N ARG A 293 -13.77 17.32 -1.90
CA ARG A 293 -13.70 16.91 -0.49
C ARG A 293 -13.47 15.40 -0.46
N PRO A 294 -12.27 14.94 -0.05
CA PRO A 294 -12.05 13.51 0.10
C PRO A 294 -12.95 12.98 1.20
N MET A 295 -13.40 11.74 1.05
CA MET A 295 -14.14 11.07 2.12
C MET A 295 -13.22 10.53 3.22
N GLY A 296 -12.01 10.14 2.84
CA GLY A 296 -10.93 9.73 3.71
C GLY A 296 -9.86 10.78 3.95
N SER A 297 -8.78 10.31 4.57
CA SER A 297 -7.59 11.07 4.92
C SER A 297 -6.42 10.63 4.03
N TRP A 298 -5.86 11.57 3.29
CA TRP A 298 -4.97 11.31 2.15
C TRP A 298 -3.92 12.41 2.03
N SER A 299 -2.74 12.08 1.51
CA SER A 299 -1.82 13.07 0.95
C SER A 299 -1.51 12.74 -0.49
N PHE A 300 -1.16 13.74 -1.27
CA PHE A 300 -0.71 13.58 -2.65
C PHE A 300 0.64 14.24 -2.80
N ILE A 301 1.65 13.57 -3.33
CA ILE A 301 2.82 14.29 -3.85
C ILE A 301 2.62 14.45 -5.36
N VAL A 302 2.80 15.69 -5.81
CA VAL A 302 2.58 16.10 -7.19
C VAL A 302 3.81 16.80 -7.72
N SER A 303 4.09 16.59 -9.00
CA SER A 303 5.17 17.29 -9.71
C SER A 303 4.80 17.51 -11.17
N ASP A 304 5.39 18.52 -11.80
CA ASP A 304 5.22 18.78 -13.22
C ASP A 304 6.58 19.02 -13.91
N PRO A 305 6.65 19.11 -15.25
CA PRO A 305 7.92 19.20 -15.96
C PRO A 305 8.74 20.46 -15.70
N SER A 306 8.16 21.51 -15.10
CA SER A 306 8.88 22.73 -14.74
C SER A 306 9.76 22.57 -13.49
N GLY A 307 9.67 21.42 -12.83
CA GLY A 307 10.30 21.16 -11.54
C GLY A 307 9.53 21.64 -10.33
N ALA A 308 8.37 22.26 -10.56
CA ALA A 308 7.42 22.51 -9.50
C ALA A 308 6.96 21.19 -8.88
N ARG A 309 6.83 21.21 -7.55
CA ARG A 309 6.43 20.07 -6.74
C ARG A 309 5.69 20.53 -5.50
N ALA A 310 4.79 19.68 -5.00
CA ALA A 310 4.09 19.95 -3.74
C ALA A 310 3.64 18.64 -3.09
N VAL A 311 3.48 18.68 -1.78
CA VAL A 311 2.66 17.72 -1.04
C VAL A 311 1.32 18.38 -0.73
N ILE A 312 0.22 17.71 -1.07
CA ILE A 312 -1.15 18.14 -0.82
C ILE A 312 -1.73 17.25 0.27
N ASP A 313 -1.83 17.77 1.49
CA ASP A 313 -2.45 17.07 2.60
C ASP A 313 -3.97 17.30 2.55
N ALA A 314 -4.76 16.24 2.65
CA ALA A 314 -6.21 16.30 2.49
C ALA A 314 -6.93 15.43 3.53
N THR A 315 -7.82 16.07 4.29
CA THR A 315 -8.79 15.40 5.16
C THR A 315 -10.20 15.74 4.68
N PRO A 316 -11.23 15.09 5.23
CA PRO A 316 -12.59 15.49 4.92
C PRO A 316 -12.95 16.88 5.45
N ARG A 317 -12.11 17.52 6.28
CA ARG A 317 -12.32 18.87 6.80
C ARG A 317 -11.62 19.93 5.96
N GLU A 318 -10.40 19.65 5.52
CA GLU A 318 -9.54 20.65 4.91
C GLU A 318 -8.54 20.04 3.92
N VAL A 319 -8.04 20.89 3.02
CA VAL A 319 -6.99 20.57 2.05
C VAL A 319 -5.92 21.66 2.14
N GLN A 320 -4.68 21.26 2.38
CA GLN A 320 -3.51 22.12 2.48
C GLN A 320 -2.51 21.75 1.37
N VAL A 321 -1.85 22.76 0.80
CA VAL A 321 -0.87 22.56 -0.29
C VAL A 321 0.48 23.10 0.18
N HIS A 322 1.47 22.23 0.21
CA HIS A 322 2.83 22.47 0.68
C HIS A 322 3.77 22.49 -0.52
N VAL A 323 3.99 23.68 -1.09
CA VAL A 323 4.83 23.87 -2.29
C VAL A 323 6.31 23.68 -1.93
N GLY A 324 7.05 23.01 -2.80
CA GLY A 324 8.49 22.76 -2.66
C GLY A 324 8.84 21.46 -1.93
N GLU A 325 7.86 20.83 -1.28
CA GLU A 325 8.05 19.54 -0.61
C GLU A 325 8.40 18.44 -1.62
N SER A 326 9.51 17.75 -1.34
CA SER A 326 10.11 16.76 -2.24
C SER A 326 9.83 15.32 -1.84
N VAL A 327 9.35 15.05 -0.63
CA VAL A 327 9.23 13.69 -0.13
C VAL A 327 7.92 13.55 0.64
N ALA A 328 7.21 12.45 0.40
CA ALA A 328 6.01 12.09 1.12
C ALA A 328 6.05 10.62 1.54
N THR A 329 5.50 10.34 2.70
CA THR A 329 5.16 9.00 3.19
C THR A 329 3.72 9.02 3.72
N ASN A 330 3.30 8.02 4.49
CA ASN A 330 2.02 8.02 5.20
C ASN A 330 2.03 8.90 6.47
N LEU A 331 2.63 10.08 6.38
CA LEU A 331 2.73 11.03 7.48
C LEU A 331 2.41 12.42 6.93
N TYR A 332 1.41 13.10 7.51
CA TYR A 332 1.11 14.46 7.07
C TYR A 332 2.33 15.38 7.24
N VAL A 333 2.54 16.23 6.24
CA VAL A 333 3.54 17.31 6.33
C VAL A 333 3.01 18.39 7.29
N ASN A 334 1.71 18.68 7.23
CA ASN A 334 1.03 19.59 8.12
C ASN A 334 0.95 19.05 9.55
N LYS A 335 1.60 19.74 10.50
CA LYS A 335 1.64 19.33 11.91
C LYS A 335 0.29 19.34 12.61
N GLU A 336 -0.64 20.21 12.22
CA GLU A 336 -1.98 20.25 12.81
C GLU A 336 -2.83 19.07 12.35
N MET A 337 -2.69 18.65 11.08
CA MET A 337 -3.35 17.46 10.54
C MET A 337 -2.71 16.19 11.12
N GLN A 338 -1.38 16.15 11.21
CA GLN A 338 -0.62 15.08 11.86
C GLN A 338 -1.07 14.85 13.31
N ALA A 339 -1.30 15.92 14.08
CA ALA A 339 -1.78 15.81 15.46
C ALA A 339 -3.19 15.18 15.60
N ARG A 340 -3.93 15.06 14.50
CA ARG A 340 -5.25 14.40 14.44
C ARG A 340 -5.19 13.04 13.76
N GLU A 341 -4.03 12.58 13.32
CA GLU A 341 -3.87 11.22 12.85
C GLU A 341 -4.20 10.24 13.97
N LEU A 342 -4.91 9.19 13.58
CA LEU A 342 -5.05 8.02 14.41
C LEU A 342 -3.82 7.16 14.18
N ILE A 343 -3.30 6.63 15.28
CA ILE A 343 -2.18 5.71 15.28
C ILE A 343 -2.79 4.34 15.60
N PRO A 344 -3.40 3.64 14.61
CA PRO A 344 -4.00 2.32 14.87
C PRO A 344 -2.91 1.32 15.32
N SER A 345 -1.69 1.52 14.84
CA SER A 345 -0.49 0.88 15.37
C SER A 345 0.73 1.80 15.23
N ARG A 346 1.65 1.72 16.21
CA ARG A 346 2.86 2.55 16.24
C ARG A 346 3.80 2.21 15.09
N GLY A 347 3.91 0.92 14.75
CA GLY A 347 4.85 0.45 13.75
C GLY A 347 4.83 1.15 12.41
N PRO A 348 3.68 1.15 11.74
CA PRO A 348 3.47 1.85 10.49
C PRO A 348 3.78 3.35 10.57
N VAL A 349 3.37 4.02 11.65
CA VAL A 349 3.54 5.47 11.81
C VAL A 349 5.02 5.83 12.05
N GLU A 350 5.69 5.09 12.93
CA GLU A 350 7.12 5.27 13.18
C GLU A 350 7.94 4.89 11.94
N GLY A 351 7.59 3.79 11.28
CA GLY A 351 8.19 3.39 10.01
C GLY A 351 8.02 4.46 8.94
N ALA A 352 6.82 5.05 8.78
CA ALA A 352 6.60 6.17 7.87
C ALA A 352 7.48 7.38 8.21
N ARG A 353 7.58 7.76 9.49
CA ARG A 353 8.43 8.86 9.95
C ARG A 353 9.91 8.62 9.64
N LEU A 354 10.42 7.43 9.91
CA LEU A 354 11.81 7.06 9.67
C LEU A 354 12.12 6.95 8.17
N ARG A 355 11.19 6.41 7.37
CA ARG A 355 11.27 6.41 5.90
C ARG A 355 11.29 7.82 5.35
N LEU A 356 10.44 8.72 5.85
CA LEU A 356 10.44 10.13 5.45
C LEU A 356 11.79 10.78 5.72
N GLN A 357 12.33 10.63 6.93
CA GLN A 357 13.66 11.14 7.28
C GLN A 357 14.75 10.59 6.37
N ARG A 358 14.73 9.28 6.09
CA ARG A 358 15.72 8.64 5.23
C ARG A 358 15.63 9.12 3.79
N ALA A 359 14.43 9.11 3.21
CA ALA A 359 14.19 9.57 1.85
C ALA A 359 14.54 11.05 1.66
N GLN A 360 14.25 11.92 2.64
CA GLN A 360 14.70 13.32 2.63
C GLN A 360 16.23 13.43 2.60
N THR A 361 16.92 12.63 3.41
CA THR A 361 18.39 12.61 3.44
C THR A 361 18.98 12.19 2.10
N LEU A 362 18.40 11.14 1.48
CA LEU A 362 18.84 10.63 0.19
C LEU A 362 18.58 11.63 -0.94
N VAL A 363 17.37 12.20 -1.00
CA VAL A 363 17.00 13.16 -2.05
C VAL A 363 17.83 14.44 -1.93
N ALA A 364 18.12 14.90 -0.72
CA ALA A 364 18.98 16.07 -0.49
C ALA A 364 20.44 15.85 -0.95
N ALA A 365 20.88 14.60 -1.12
CA ALA A 365 22.20 14.30 -1.68
C ALA A 365 22.28 14.46 -3.20
N HIS A 366 21.13 14.65 -3.89
CA HIS A 366 21.02 14.82 -5.34
C HIS A 366 20.18 16.07 -5.68
N PRO A 367 20.65 17.29 -5.36
CA PRO A 367 19.84 18.49 -5.47
C PRO A 367 19.43 18.85 -6.92
N GLU A 368 20.23 18.50 -7.93
CA GLU A 368 20.01 18.93 -9.33
C GLU A 368 20.44 17.88 -10.39
N ASP A 369 20.84 16.67 -9.98
CA ASP A 369 21.44 15.65 -10.83
C ASP A 369 20.84 14.25 -10.60
N MET A 370 19.58 14.18 -10.16
CA MET A 370 18.97 12.88 -9.86
C MET A 370 18.57 12.12 -11.13
N GLY A 371 19.43 11.23 -11.58
CA GLY A 371 19.12 10.32 -12.69
C GLY A 371 18.13 9.23 -12.31
N VAL A 372 17.71 8.45 -13.31
CA VAL A 372 16.85 7.28 -13.12
C VAL A 372 17.53 6.20 -12.25
N ASP A 373 18.84 6.00 -12.41
CA ASP A 373 19.59 5.03 -11.58
C ASP A 373 19.62 5.44 -10.11
N ASP A 374 19.82 6.73 -9.84
CA ASP A 374 19.83 7.27 -8.48
C ASP A 374 18.46 7.11 -7.83
N ALA A 375 17.38 7.45 -8.57
CA ALA A 375 16.02 7.26 -8.09
C ALA A 375 15.72 5.78 -7.78
N ILE A 376 16.12 4.85 -8.66
CA ILE A 376 15.98 3.41 -8.42
C ILE A 376 16.80 2.98 -7.19
N ALA A 377 18.02 3.50 -7.02
CA ALA A 377 18.86 3.20 -5.86
C ALA A 377 18.21 3.67 -4.55
N ILE A 378 17.58 4.85 -4.54
CA ILE A 378 16.81 5.36 -3.39
C ILE A 378 15.61 4.45 -3.10
N LEU A 379 14.84 4.06 -4.12
CA LEU A 379 13.71 3.14 -3.96
C LEU A 379 14.13 1.78 -3.39
N ARG A 380 15.38 1.37 -3.61
CA ARG A 380 15.99 0.13 -3.11
C ARG A 380 16.66 0.27 -1.75
N ASP A 381 16.65 1.45 -1.14
CA ASP A 381 17.41 1.67 0.09
C ASP A 381 16.85 0.86 1.27
N ARG A 382 17.76 0.07 1.86
CA ARG A 382 17.57 -0.87 2.97
C ARG A 382 18.20 -0.39 4.29
N TYR A 383 18.64 0.86 4.36
CA TYR A 383 19.18 1.44 5.60
C TYR A 383 18.07 1.75 6.61
N ASP A 384 18.04 0.99 7.71
CA ASP A 384 17.08 1.16 8.80
C ASP A 384 17.59 2.25 9.76
N VAL A 385 16.93 3.41 9.74
CA VAL A 385 17.30 4.57 10.57
C VAL A 385 17.20 4.25 12.07
N ALA A 386 16.30 3.35 12.49
CA ALA A 386 16.15 3.02 13.91
C ALA A 386 17.32 2.20 14.45
N THR A 387 17.89 1.31 13.64
CA THR A 387 19.04 0.47 14.06
C THR A 387 20.38 1.03 13.62
N GLY A 388 20.39 1.97 12.67
CA GLY A 388 21.60 2.52 12.07
C GLY A 388 22.34 1.53 11.15
N THR A 389 21.65 0.49 10.68
CA THR A 389 22.25 -0.61 9.91
C THR A 389 21.42 -0.93 8.66
N VAL A 390 22.06 -1.51 7.64
CA VAL A 390 21.34 -2.08 6.49
C VAL A 390 20.66 -3.38 6.91
N ARG A 391 19.39 -3.57 6.54
CA ARG A 391 18.62 -4.77 6.86
C ARG A 391 17.91 -5.30 5.62
N ALA A 392 17.86 -6.62 5.47
CA ALA A 392 17.12 -7.24 4.37
C ALA A 392 15.62 -6.89 4.43
N VAL A 393 15.10 -6.77 5.65
CA VAL A 393 13.69 -6.60 5.96
C VAL A 393 13.56 -5.64 7.14
N SER A 394 12.87 -4.51 6.92
CA SER A 394 12.52 -3.54 7.96
C SER A 394 11.35 -2.67 7.50
N PRO A 395 10.44 -2.25 8.40
CA PRO A 395 9.37 -1.30 8.05
C PRO A 395 9.88 0.16 8.03
N ASN A 396 11.13 0.39 8.44
CA ASN A 396 11.75 1.70 8.56
C ASN A 396 12.62 2.06 7.35
N THR A 397 12.71 1.18 6.35
CA THR A 397 13.51 1.35 5.13
C THR A 397 12.66 1.84 3.97
N VAL A 398 13.24 2.58 3.03
CA VAL A 398 12.51 3.05 1.83
C VAL A 398 12.00 1.86 1.01
N ALA A 399 12.83 0.83 0.88
CA ALA A 399 12.44 -0.46 0.30
C ALA A 399 11.77 -1.33 1.36
N SER A 400 10.45 -1.19 1.50
CA SER A 400 9.66 -2.06 2.35
C SER A 400 9.62 -3.49 1.79
N PRO A 401 9.62 -4.53 2.64
CA PRO A 401 9.37 -5.91 2.19
C PRO A 401 7.95 -6.11 1.60
N ASP A 402 7.05 -5.15 1.81
CA ASP A 402 5.68 -5.20 1.31
C ASP A 402 5.45 -4.34 0.06
N ALA A 403 6.53 -3.83 -0.55
CA ALA A 403 6.46 -3.00 -1.74
C ALA A 403 5.98 -3.80 -2.95
N THR A 404 4.71 -3.65 -3.33
CA THR A 404 4.10 -4.32 -4.50
C THR A 404 4.34 -3.58 -5.80
N GLN A 405 4.56 -2.28 -5.75
CA GLN A 405 4.86 -1.47 -6.95
C GLN A 405 6.02 -0.54 -6.71
N SER A 406 6.89 -0.42 -7.72
CA SER A 406 7.95 0.58 -7.78
C SER A 406 8.00 1.22 -9.15
N VAL A 407 8.07 2.55 -9.18
CA VAL A 407 8.08 3.31 -10.43
C VAL A 407 8.94 4.56 -10.31
N VAL A 408 9.63 4.89 -11.40
CA VAL A 408 10.30 6.17 -11.61
C VAL A 408 9.72 6.79 -12.88
N ILE A 409 9.19 8.00 -12.76
CA ILE A 409 8.59 8.76 -13.85
C ILE A 409 9.46 9.98 -14.11
N ARG A 410 9.94 10.09 -15.34
CA ARG A 410 10.76 11.20 -15.82
C ARG A 410 9.93 12.10 -16.72
N THR A 411 9.89 13.39 -16.43
CA THR A 411 9.12 14.37 -17.21
C THR A 411 9.98 15.54 -17.64
N HIS A 412 9.64 16.12 -18.80
CA HIS A 412 10.40 17.18 -19.46
C HIS A 412 9.41 18.13 -20.16
N VAL A 413 9.72 19.42 -20.22
CA VAL A 413 8.80 20.45 -20.76
C VAL A 413 8.38 20.15 -22.21
N ASP A 414 9.33 19.70 -23.03
CA ASP A 414 9.13 19.46 -24.47
C ASP A 414 9.05 17.99 -24.89
N ARG A 415 8.87 17.03 -23.95
CA ARG A 415 8.81 15.60 -24.29
C ARG A 415 7.72 14.89 -23.52
N ALA A 416 7.21 13.81 -24.12
CA ALA A 416 6.28 12.93 -23.43
C ALA A 416 6.95 12.31 -22.18
N PRO A 417 6.18 12.02 -21.12
CA PRO A 417 6.69 11.32 -19.95
C PRO A 417 7.35 9.98 -20.28
N GLN A 418 8.34 9.60 -19.50
CA GLN A 418 8.99 8.30 -19.56
C GLN A 418 8.76 7.57 -18.25
N LEU A 419 8.30 6.32 -18.32
CA LEU A 419 7.99 5.52 -17.13
C LEU A 419 9.00 4.38 -17.01
N TRP A 420 9.59 4.21 -15.84
CA TRP A 420 10.42 3.07 -15.49
C TRP A 420 9.69 2.29 -14.41
N VAL A 421 9.17 1.12 -14.76
CA VAL A 421 8.34 0.30 -13.86
C VAL A 421 9.12 -0.95 -13.48
N ALA A 422 9.12 -1.30 -12.20
CA ALA A 422 9.70 -2.54 -11.72
C ALA A 422 8.94 -3.74 -12.29
N VAL A 423 9.68 -4.59 -13.02
CA VAL A 423 9.22 -5.86 -13.58
C VAL A 423 8.71 -6.75 -12.46
N PRO A 424 7.58 -7.43 -12.63
CA PRO A 424 7.12 -8.32 -11.60
C PRO A 424 8.06 -9.53 -11.51
N HIS A 425 8.41 -9.97 -10.31
CA HIS A 425 9.13 -11.22 -10.16
C HIS A 425 8.26 -12.39 -10.66
N GLN A 426 8.89 -13.36 -11.32
CA GLN A 426 8.21 -14.56 -11.82
C GLN A 426 7.49 -15.34 -10.71
N ASP A 427 8.01 -15.26 -9.47
CA ASP A 427 7.37 -15.89 -8.34
C ASP A 427 6.11 -15.15 -7.87
N GLY A 428 5.99 -13.85 -8.18
CA GLY A 428 4.88 -12.96 -7.82
C GLY A 428 4.92 -12.37 -6.41
N TYR A 429 5.95 -12.62 -5.61
CA TYR A 429 5.97 -12.24 -4.19
C TYR A 429 7.21 -11.48 -3.74
N PHE A 430 8.24 -11.41 -4.58
CA PHE A 430 9.41 -10.62 -4.24
C PHE A 430 9.08 -9.11 -4.30
N PRO A 431 9.60 -8.28 -3.37
CA PRO A 431 9.26 -6.87 -3.35
C PRO A 431 9.76 -6.18 -4.62
N SER A 432 8.86 -5.42 -5.23
CA SER A 432 9.08 -4.73 -6.52
C SER A 432 10.33 -3.85 -6.60
N PRO A 433 10.82 -3.14 -5.56
CA PRO A 433 11.98 -2.27 -5.72
C PRO A 433 13.23 -3.05 -6.13
N PHE A 434 13.33 -4.32 -5.74
CA PHE A 434 14.48 -5.17 -6.00
C PHE A 434 14.42 -5.92 -7.33
N ALA A 435 13.32 -5.76 -8.07
CA ALA A 435 13.22 -6.28 -9.42
C ALA A 435 13.98 -5.42 -10.42
N ASP A 436 14.17 -5.95 -11.62
CA ASP A 436 14.64 -5.17 -12.75
C ASP A 436 13.60 -4.10 -13.14
N PHE A 437 14.03 -2.97 -13.69
CA PHE A 437 13.11 -1.95 -14.20
C PHE A 437 13.08 -1.97 -15.72
N ILE A 438 11.88 -1.84 -16.29
CA ILE A 438 11.67 -1.64 -17.73
C ILE A 438 11.23 -0.21 -18.02
N HIS A 439 11.76 0.35 -19.10
CA HIS A 439 11.28 1.61 -19.65
C HIS A 439 10.03 1.39 -20.52
N VAL A 440 8.99 2.20 -20.29
CA VAL A 440 7.79 2.30 -21.11
C VAL A 440 7.60 3.75 -21.52
N ASP A 441 7.65 4.00 -22.83
CA ASP A 441 7.37 5.32 -23.40
C ASP A 441 5.86 5.63 -23.35
N PHE A 442 5.51 6.85 -22.93
CA PHE A 442 4.12 7.24 -22.74
C PHE A 442 3.31 7.24 -24.05
N GLU A 443 3.88 7.74 -25.15
CA GLU A 443 3.19 7.77 -26.45
C GLU A 443 3.09 6.36 -27.06
N ALA A 444 4.15 5.55 -26.91
CA ALA A 444 4.13 4.14 -27.32
C ALA A 444 3.14 3.29 -26.50
N GLY A 445 2.75 3.75 -25.30
CA GLY A 445 1.62 3.22 -24.54
C GLY A 445 0.28 3.34 -25.26
N PHE A 446 0.09 4.43 -26.01
CA PHE A 446 -1.12 4.71 -26.77
C PHE A 446 -1.10 4.16 -28.20
N ASP A 447 0.08 3.91 -28.78
CA ASP A 447 0.23 3.42 -30.15
C ASP A 447 0.27 1.88 -30.21
N VAL A 448 -0.90 1.30 -30.47
CA VAL A 448 -1.10 -0.17 -30.53
C VAL A 448 -0.52 -0.76 -31.82
N GLU A 449 -0.49 0.01 -32.91
CA GLU A 449 -0.08 -0.48 -34.24
C GLU A 449 1.43 -0.36 -34.46
N ARG A 450 2.08 0.67 -33.91
CA ARG A 450 3.53 0.88 -34.08
C ARG A 450 4.41 0.18 -33.06
N CYS A 451 3.83 -0.68 -32.21
CA CYS A 451 4.57 -1.39 -31.20
C CYS A 451 4.62 -2.92 -31.37
N PRO A 452 5.19 -3.43 -32.48
CA PRO A 452 5.47 -4.85 -32.61
C PRO A 452 6.76 -5.16 -31.83
N ALA A 453 6.63 -5.61 -30.59
CA ALA A 453 7.71 -6.13 -29.72
C ALA A 453 8.81 -5.13 -29.23
N GLY A 454 8.71 -3.83 -29.51
CA GLY A 454 9.77 -2.84 -29.21
C GLY A 454 9.41 -1.63 -28.32
N CYS A 455 8.28 -1.64 -27.59
CA CYS A 455 7.91 -0.51 -26.70
C CYS A 455 8.79 -0.37 -25.46
N THR A 456 9.54 -1.40 -25.12
CA THR A 456 10.64 -1.27 -24.17
C THR A 456 11.87 -0.90 -24.98
N SER A 457 12.62 0.13 -24.58
CA SER A 457 13.86 0.48 -25.26
C SER A 457 14.98 -0.57 -25.11
N GLY A 458 14.67 -1.79 -24.66
CA GLY A 458 15.66 -2.82 -24.30
C GLY A 458 16.47 -2.50 -23.04
N ASP A 459 16.31 -1.29 -22.48
CA ASP A 459 17.00 -0.85 -21.27
C ASP A 459 16.36 -1.50 -20.04
N VAL A 460 16.73 -2.76 -19.78
CA VAL A 460 16.44 -3.43 -18.53
C VAL A 460 17.52 -3.04 -17.53
N ARG A 461 17.15 -2.27 -16.50
CA ARG A 461 18.09 -1.88 -15.44
C ARG A 461 18.17 -3.00 -14.40
N ARG A 462 19.24 -3.78 -14.50
CA ARG A 462 19.43 -4.97 -13.67
C ARG A 462 19.74 -4.63 -12.22
N TYR A 463 19.19 -5.42 -11.32
CA TYR A 463 19.55 -5.36 -9.91
C TYR A 463 20.91 -6.01 -9.63
N GLY A 464 21.82 -5.26 -9.00
CA GLY A 464 23.14 -5.74 -8.53
C GLY A 464 23.22 -5.77 -7.00
N GLY A 465 22.30 -6.49 -6.35
CA GLY A 465 22.14 -6.50 -4.89
C GLY A 465 23.24 -7.23 -4.10
N ASP A 466 23.19 -7.04 -2.79
CA ASP A 466 23.94 -7.86 -1.82
C ASP A 466 23.26 -9.23 -1.72
N ALA A 467 23.90 -10.25 -2.28
CA ALA A 467 23.38 -11.61 -2.32
C ALA A 467 22.98 -12.17 -0.94
N ARG A 468 23.63 -11.75 0.16
CA ARG A 468 23.26 -12.20 1.51
C ARG A 468 21.94 -11.57 1.94
N LEU A 469 21.76 -10.27 1.73
CA LEU A 469 20.51 -9.58 2.05
C LEU A 469 19.36 -10.11 1.20
N ASP A 470 19.62 -10.39 -0.06
CA ASP A 470 18.62 -10.90 -1.00
C ASP A 470 18.20 -12.34 -0.65
N ALA A 471 19.15 -13.20 -0.27
CA ALA A 471 18.84 -14.53 0.24
C ALA A 471 18.04 -14.48 1.54
N THR A 472 18.32 -13.50 2.42
CA THR A 472 17.57 -13.29 3.65
C THR A 472 16.15 -12.84 3.36
N LEU A 473 15.96 -11.86 2.48
CA LEU A 473 14.66 -11.37 2.03
C LEU A 473 13.84 -12.49 1.35
N ALA A 474 14.46 -13.27 0.47
CA ALA A 474 13.79 -14.40 -0.19
C ALA A 474 13.28 -15.41 0.84
N GLY A 475 14.06 -15.72 1.88
CA GLY A 475 13.60 -16.62 2.94
C GLY A 475 12.48 -16.04 3.82
N TRP A 476 12.44 -14.72 4.00
CA TRP A 476 11.30 -14.05 4.62
C TRP A 476 10.04 -14.18 3.76
N VAL A 477 10.15 -13.93 2.45
CA VAL A 477 9.04 -14.07 1.49
C VAL A 477 8.52 -15.51 1.47
N ASP A 478 9.41 -16.50 1.42
CA ASP A 478 9.04 -17.91 1.48
C ASP A 478 8.27 -18.26 2.77
N ALA A 479 8.71 -17.75 3.92
CA ALA A 479 8.04 -17.98 5.19
C ALA A 479 6.63 -17.38 5.21
N MET A 480 6.45 -16.18 4.64
CA MET A 480 5.13 -15.56 4.51
C MET A 480 4.21 -16.39 3.61
N ARG A 481 4.72 -16.90 2.48
CA ARG A 481 3.96 -17.76 1.57
C ARG A 481 3.51 -19.05 2.24
N LEU A 482 4.43 -19.75 2.91
CA LEU A 482 4.12 -21.01 3.62
C LEU A 482 3.00 -20.81 4.62
N GLN A 483 3.05 -19.73 5.38
CA GLN A 483 1.98 -19.49 6.30
C GLN A 483 0.69 -19.06 5.60
N ARG A 484 0.71 -18.03 4.75
CA ARG A 484 -0.56 -17.46 4.29
C ARG A 484 -1.24 -18.37 3.27
N ASP A 485 -0.49 -18.83 2.28
CA ASP A 485 -1.06 -19.51 1.13
C ASP A 485 -1.30 -21.00 1.43
N ALA A 486 -0.41 -21.61 2.24
CA ALA A 486 -0.50 -23.01 2.61
C ALA A 486 -1.02 -23.26 4.03
N HIS A 487 -1.27 -22.21 4.82
CA HIS A 487 -1.62 -22.32 6.24
C HIS A 487 -0.62 -23.16 7.06
N ASP A 488 0.64 -23.22 6.62
CA ASP A 488 1.72 -24.04 7.19
C ASP A 488 2.59 -23.21 8.16
N LEU A 489 2.05 -22.98 9.36
CA LEU A 489 2.78 -22.30 10.44
C LEU A 489 4.11 -23.01 10.81
N PRO A 490 4.18 -24.35 10.93
CA PRO A 490 5.44 -25.04 11.18
C PRO A 490 6.48 -24.86 10.07
N GLY A 491 6.08 -24.95 8.80
CA GLY A 491 6.94 -24.74 7.64
C GLY A 491 7.49 -23.32 7.61
N ALA A 492 6.63 -22.31 7.77
CA ALA A 492 7.01 -20.91 7.84
C ALA A 492 8.05 -20.64 8.94
N ARG A 493 7.84 -21.21 10.13
CA ARG A 493 8.80 -21.11 11.23
C ARG A 493 10.13 -21.76 10.89
N SER A 494 10.10 -22.99 10.38
CA SER A 494 11.31 -23.71 9.96
C SER A 494 12.13 -22.87 8.97
N ARG A 495 11.45 -22.22 8.01
CA ARG A 495 12.10 -21.33 7.05
C ARG A 495 12.77 -20.14 7.73
N LEU A 496 12.08 -19.44 8.64
CA LEU A 496 12.65 -18.31 9.40
C LEU A 496 13.86 -18.72 10.24
N GLN A 497 13.86 -19.93 10.81
CA GLN A 497 14.99 -20.46 11.57
C GLN A 497 16.22 -20.77 10.69
N THR A 498 16.12 -20.68 9.37
CA THR A 498 17.30 -20.78 8.49
C THR A 498 18.01 -19.44 8.29
N LEU A 499 17.39 -18.34 8.74
CA LEU A 499 17.87 -16.98 8.51
C LEU A 499 18.77 -16.51 9.65
N ASP A 500 19.88 -15.87 9.30
CA ASP A 500 20.77 -15.20 10.24
C ASP A 500 20.32 -13.75 10.48
N ASP A 501 19.08 -13.59 10.99
CA ASP A 501 18.45 -12.31 11.27
C ASP A 501 17.69 -12.35 12.61
N PRO A 502 18.03 -11.52 13.61
CA PRO A 502 17.33 -11.47 14.89
C PRO A 502 15.81 -11.28 14.77
N ALA A 503 15.35 -10.51 13.77
CA ALA A 503 13.92 -10.36 13.54
C ALA A 503 13.27 -11.67 13.09
N ALA A 504 13.95 -12.48 12.26
CA ALA A 504 13.45 -13.77 11.81
C ALA A 504 13.30 -14.74 12.98
N TRP A 505 14.25 -14.76 13.90
CA TRP A 505 14.18 -15.56 15.12
C TRP A 505 13.06 -15.13 16.06
N LEU A 506 12.81 -13.82 16.21
CA LEU A 506 11.69 -13.31 16.99
C LEU A 506 10.34 -13.75 16.40
N MET A 507 10.20 -13.69 15.08
CA MET A 507 9.00 -14.17 14.38
C MET A 507 8.84 -15.70 14.47
N ALA A 508 9.94 -16.45 14.33
CA ALA A 508 9.94 -17.90 14.51
C ALA A 508 9.50 -18.29 15.93
N ALA A 509 9.94 -17.54 16.95
CA ALA A 509 9.50 -17.73 18.33
C ALA A 509 7.98 -17.53 18.47
N TRP A 510 7.45 -16.48 17.87
CA TRP A 510 6.01 -16.22 17.89
C TRP A 510 5.22 -17.34 17.23
N LEU A 511 5.63 -17.79 16.04
CA LEU A 511 4.99 -18.91 15.35
C LEU A 511 5.00 -20.19 16.16
N GLY A 512 6.11 -20.48 16.83
CA GLY A 512 6.23 -21.62 17.72
C GLY A 512 5.21 -21.54 18.86
N ALA A 513 5.06 -20.36 19.46
CA ALA A 513 4.08 -20.12 20.52
C ALA A 513 2.64 -20.33 20.03
N SER A 514 2.32 -19.84 18.83
CA SER A 514 1.00 -19.92 18.22
C SER A 514 0.56 -21.35 17.88
N VAL A 515 1.50 -22.25 17.58
CA VAL A 515 1.21 -23.70 17.37
C VAL A 515 1.39 -24.53 18.64
N GLY A 516 1.65 -23.90 19.79
CA GLY A 516 1.82 -24.58 21.08
C GLY A 516 3.20 -25.18 21.34
N ASP A 517 4.19 -24.99 20.47
CA ASP A 517 5.59 -25.36 20.73
C ASP A 517 6.29 -24.28 21.57
N LEU A 518 5.95 -24.22 22.85
CA LEU A 518 6.50 -23.24 23.79
C LEU A 518 8.00 -23.42 24.01
N ALA A 519 8.50 -24.66 23.98
CA ALA A 519 9.92 -24.96 24.23
C ALA A 519 10.79 -24.48 23.07
N GLY A 520 10.39 -24.78 21.84
CA GLY A 520 11.07 -24.27 20.67
C GLY A 520 10.91 -22.76 20.52
N ALA A 521 9.74 -22.19 20.83
CA ALA A 521 9.53 -20.75 20.84
C ALA A 521 10.51 -20.03 21.78
N LYS A 522 10.71 -20.56 22.99
CA LYS A 522 11.69 -20.04 23.94
C LYS A 522 13.12 -20.12 23.40
N LYS A 523 13.48 -21.22 22.72
CA LYS A 523 14.80 -21.39 22.08
C LYS A 523 15.02 -20.35 20.98
N ASP A 524 14.02 -20.12 20.14
CA ASP A 524 14.08 -19.13 19.06
C ASP A 524 14.17 -17.71 19.64
N LEU A 525 13.39 -17.41 20.70
CA LEU A 525 13.45 -16.11 21.37
C LEU A 525 14.83 -15.86 21.99
N MET A 526 15.45 -16.87 22.60
CA MET A 526 16.81 -16.73 23.13
C MET A 526 17.86 -16.44 22.05
N ARG A 527 17.61 -16.83 20.79
CA ARG A 527 18.50 -16.55 19.65
C ARG A 527 18.33 -15.14 19.10
N ALA A 528 17.16 -14.52 19.25
CA ALA A 528 16.83 -13.22 18.68
C ALA A 528 17.59 -12.02 19.30
N ASP A 529 18.65 -12.24 20.09
CA ASP A 529 19.48 -11.27 20.84
C ASP A 529 18.86 -9.88 21.01
N ALA A 530 18.24 -9.64 22.17
CA ALA A 530 17.55 -8.39 22.46
C ALA A 530 18.44 -7.13 22.35
N LEU A 531 19.76 -7.24 22.46
CA LEU A 531 20.65 -6.08 22.32
C LEU A 531 20.80 -5.60 20.87
N ALA A 532 20.57 -6.49 19.90
CA ALA A 532 20.58 -6.16 18.48
C ALA A 532 19.23 -5.63 17.96
N LEU A 533 18.21 -5.57 18.82
CA LEU A 533 16.85 -5.17 18.48
C LEU A 533 16.62 -3.66 18.71
N ALA A 534 15.86 -3.00 17.83
CA ALA A 534 15.49 -1.61 18.04
C ALA A 534 14.61 -1.44 19.32
N PRO A 535 14.50 -0.25 19.93
CA PRO A 535 13.77 -0.04 21.18
C PRO A 535 12.34 -0.59 21.19
N ALA A 536 11.60 -0.42 20.10
CA ALA A 536 10.27 -1.00 19.98
C ALA A 536 10.36 -2.54 19.95
N GLN A 537 11.23 -3.13 19.14
CA GLN A 537 11.42 -4.59 19.04
C GLN A 537 11.74 -5.25 20.39
N ARG A 538 12.49 -4.55 21.27
CA ARG A 538 12.79 -4.97 22.64
C ARG A 538 11.55 -5.06 23.53
N LEU A 539 10.58 -4.17 23.36
CA LEU A 539 9.30 -4.18 24.06
C LEU A 539 8.52 -5.48 23.79
N ILE A 540 8.55 -5.94 22.54
CA ILE A 540 7.87 -7.16 22.10
C ILE A 540 8.61 -8.39 22.56
N PHE A 541 9.93 -8.37 22.39
CA PHE A 541 10.77 -9.43 22.92
C PHE A 541 10.44 -9.67 24.39
N GLY A 542 10.33 -8.59 25.17
CA GLY A 542 9.95 -8.62 26.57
C GLY A 542 8.54 -9.14 26.84
N LEU A 543 7.55 -8.65 26.09
CA LEU A 543 6.16 -9.14 26.15
C LEU A 543 6.06 -10.64 25.83
N LEU A 544 6.66 -11.09 24.73
CA LEU A 544 6.65 -12.47 24.31
C LEU A 544 7.40 -13.36 25.32
N ARG A 545 8.51 -12.88 25.89
CA ARG A 545 9.23 -13.56 26.98
C ARG A 545 8.30 -13.80 28.17
N GLY A 546 7.55 -12.78 28.57
CA GLY A 546 6.59 -12.89 29.67
C GLY A 546 5.41 -13.82 29.34
N ASP A 547 4.83 -13.67 28.15
CA ASP A 547 3.71 -14.50 27.70
C ASP A 547 4.11 -15.99 27.59
N LEU A 548 5.30 -16.30 27.07
CA LEU A 548 5.85 -17.66 27.01
C LEU A 548 6.08 -18.26 28.40
N ALA A 549 6.66 -17.48 29.32
CA ALA A 549 6.86 -17.92 30.70
C ALA A 549 5.54 -18.26 31.38
N ARG A 550 4.52 -17.41 31.20
CA ARG A 550 3.19 -17.61 31.76
C ARG A 550 2.49 -18.82 31.14
N ALA A 551 2.56 -18.99 29.82
CA ALA A 551 1.98 -20.15 29.15
C ALA A 551 2.65 -21.47 29.57
N GLY A 552 3.94 -21.43 29.91
CA GLY A 552 4.68 -22.54 30.52
C GLY A 552 4.41 -22.75 32.02
N GLY A 553 3.46 -22.01 32.63
CA GLY A 553 3.11 -22.13 34.04
C GLY A 553 4.08 -21.45 35.02
N ASN A 554 5.01 -20.61 34.54
CA ASN A 554 5.99 -19.90 35.37
C ASN A 554 5.60 -18.42 35.53
N GLU A 555 4.61 -18.17 36.38
CA GLU A 555 4.10 -16.82 36.65
C GLU A 555 5.16 -15.85 37.22
N PRO A 556 6.04 -16.26 38.17
CA PRO A 556 7.09 -15.36 38.66
C PRO A 556 8.04 -14.87 37.55
N ALA A 557 8.46 -15.75 36.65
CA ALA A 557 9.30 -15.37 35.52
C ALA A 557 8.55 -14.48 34.51
N ALA A 558 7.24 -14.68 34.33
CA ALA A 558 6.42 -13.83 33.48
C ALA A 558 6.34 -12.40 34.02
N VAL A 559 6.03 -12.25 35.31
CA VAL A 559 5.96 -10.94 35.99
C VAL A 559 7.30 -10.22 35.91
N LEU A 560 8.40 -10.92 36.21
CA LEU A 560 9.75 -10.34 36.11
C LEU A 560 10.05 -9.87 34.68
N ALA A 561 9.69 -10.66 33.66
CA ALA A 561 9.87 -10.25 32.27
C ALA A 561 9.09 -8.99 31.91
N TYR A 562 7.81 -8.89 32.30
CA TYR A 562 7.03 -7.68 32.04
C TYR A 562 7.58 -6.47 32.81
N GLN A 563 8.06 -6.64 34.05
CA GLN A 563 8.66 -5.57 34.85
C GLN A 563 9.97 -5.07 34.24
N ASP A 564 10.88 -5.98 33.87
CA ASP A 564 12.15 -5.64 33.21
C ASP A 564 11.88 -4.86 31.92
N THR A 565 10.89 -5.31 31.15
CA THR A 565 10.51 -4.69 29.88
C THR A 565 9.96 -3.29 30.10
N LEU A 566 9.04 -3.13 31.08
CA LEU A 566 8.46 -1.84 31.43
C LEU A 566 9.54 -0.87 31.92
N GLY A 567 10.44 -1.32 32.81
CA GLY A 567 11.51 -0.51 33.35
C GLY A 567 12.53 -0.07 32.30
N ALA A 568 12.97 -0.99 31.43
CA ALA A 568 13.85 -0.66 30.31
C ALA A 568 13.21 0.35 29.37
N PHE A 569 11.91 0.21 29.13
CA PHE A 569 11.18 1.11 28.25
C PHE A 569 10.99 2.51 28.84
N GLU A 570 10.57 2.60 30.11
CA GLU A 570 10.41 3.87 30.81
C GLU A 570 11.75 4.62 30.94
N ALA A 571 12.89 3.90 30.95
CA ALA A 571 14.23 4.50 30.91
C ALA A 571 14.64 5.01 29.51
N ASP A 572 14.23 4.32 28.43
CA ASP A 572 14.58 4.69 27.04
C ASP A 572 13.66 5.76 26.45
N THR A 573 12.42 5.89 26.92
CA THR A 573 11.48 6.89 26.37
C THR A 573 11.73 8.27 26.98
N GLY A 574 12.40 9.14 26.23
CA GLY A 574 12.35 10.59 26.40
C GLY A 574 10.93 11.16 26.16
N PRO A 575 10.77 12.43 25.73
CA PRO A 575 9.46 13.12 25.61
C PRO A 575 8.41 12.48 24.68
N ASN A 576 8.69 11.33 24.06
CA ASN A 576 7.80 10.57 23.17
C ASN A 576 7.04 9.42 23.87
N ALA A 577 6.95 9.42 25.21
CA ALA A 577 6.27 8.37 25.98
C ALA A 577 4.80 8.14 25.57
N ASP A 578 4.12 9.20 25.10
CA ASP A 578 2.69 9.15 24.72
C ASP A 578 2.41 8.26 23.51
N LEU A 579 3.38 8.07 22.60
CA LEU A 579 3.21 7.20 21.42
C LEU A 579 3.07 5.72 21.78
N ASN A 580 3.38 5.36 23.03
CA ASN A 580 3.51 3.98 23.51
C ASN A 580 2.45 3.59 24.53
N ALA A 581 1.53 4.52 24.83
CA ALA A 581 0.48 4.32 25.81
C ALA A 581 -0.32 3.02 25.59
N PRO A 582 -0.68 2.59 24.35
CA PRO A 582 -1.38 1.33 24.16
C PRO A 582 -0.56 0.10 24.60
N MET A 583 0.71 0.00 24.20
CA MET A 583 1.53 -1.17 24.57
C MET A 583 1.88 -1.17 26.05
N LEU A 584 2.18 0.01 26.61
CA LEU A 584 2.34 0.18 28.05
C LEU A 584 1.06 -0.20 28.79
N SER A 585 -0.12 0.08 28.25
CA SER A 585 -1.39 -0.37 28.83
C SER A 585 -1.52 -1.89 28.79
N VAL A 586 -1.07 -2.56 27.72
CA VAL A 586 -1.05 -4.03 27.64
C VAL A 586 -0.10 -4.61 28.69
N LEU A 587 1.14 -4.10 28.78
CA LEU A 587 2.10 -4.51 29.81
C LEU A 587 1.56 -4.30 31.22
N ARG A 588 1.02 -3.12 31.50
CA ARG A 588 0.42 -2.78 32.79
C ARG A 588 -0.79 -3.67 33.09
N ALA A 589 -1.62 -3.99 32.10
CA ALA A 589 -2.74 -4.94 32.27
C ALA A 589 -2.25 -6.37 32.53
N ARG A 590 -1.16 -6.81 31.88
CA ARG A 590 -0.53 -8.12 32.13
C ARG A 590 0.06 -8.21 33.54
N LEU A 591 0.58 -7.11 34.07
CA LEU A 591 1.08 -6.97 35.43
C LEU A 591 -0.06 -6.87 36.47
N ALA A 592 -1.14 -6.17 36.17
CA ALA A 592 -2.27 -5.96 37.09
C ALA A 592 -3.14 -7.21 37.29
N HIS A 593 -3.09 -8.17 36.36
CA HIS A 593 -3.89 -9.40 36.39
C HIS A 593 -3.02 -10.65 36.31
N PRO A 594 -2.19 -10.92 37.34
CA PRO A 594 -1.39 -12.15 37.40
C PRO A 594 -2.30 -13.38 37.39
N GLY A 595 -1.93 -14.42 36.65
CA GLY A 595 -2.71 -15.65 36.51
C GLY A 595 -3.81 -15.67 35.45
N ARG A 596 -4.06 -14.56 34.74
CA ARG A 596 -4.95 -14.58 33.56
C ARG A 596 -4.30 -15.41 32.46
N LYS A 597 -4.95 -16.49 32.02
CA LYS A 597 -4.46 -17.32 30.90
C LYS A 597 -4.20 -16.45 29.66
N VAL A 598 -2.98 -16.51 29.14
CA VAL A 598 -2.64 -15.94 27.84
C VAL A 598 -3.08 -16.94 26.79
N ARG A 599 -3.92 -16.49 25.85
CA ARG A 599 -4.15 -17.22 24.61
C ARG A 599 -3.24 -16.61 23.58
N PHE A 600 -2.32 -17.41 23.05
CA PHE A 600 -1.72 -17.11 21.76
C PHE A 600 -2.79 -17.47 20.73
N SER A 601 -3.45 -16.48 20.14
CA SER A 601 -3.95 -16.68 18.80
C SER A 601 -2.72 -16.76 17.89
N ALA A 602 -2.70 -17.68 16.92
CA ALA A 602 -1.89 -17.43 15.75
C ALA A 602 -2.39 -16.10 15.18
N PRO A 603 -1.60 -15.01 15.19
CA PRO A 603 -1.88 -14.02 14.18
C PRO A 603 -1.70 -14.77 12.85
N ASP A 604 -2.57 -14.53 11.88
CA ASP A 604 -2.06 -14.63 10.52
C ASP A 604 -0.74 -13.85 10.55
N LEU A 605 0.41 -14.41 10.12
CA LEU A 605 1.58 -13.60 9.73
C LEU A 605 1.13 -12.97 8.41
N LYS A 606 0.12 -12.12 8.49
CA LYS A 606 0.37 -10.73 8.20
C LYS A 606 1.65 -10.44 8.96
N PHE A 607 2.77 -10.54 8.26
CA PHE A 607 4.13 -10.29 8.73
C PHE A 607 4.17 -9.14 9.74
N GLN A 608 3.24 -8.20 9.60
CA GLN A 608 2.97 -7.00 10.38
C GLN A 608 2.06 -7.07 11.62
N ASP A 609 1.28 -8.12 11.91
CA ASP A 609 0.71 -8.21 13.27
C ASP A 609 1.82 -8.49 14.26
N VAL A 610 2.82 -9.27 13.83
CA VAL A 610 4.04 -9.48 14.61
C VAL A 610 5.11 -8.43 14.32
N LEU A 611 5.30 -7.90 13.11
CA LEU A 611 6.24 -6.78 12.86
C LEU A 611 5.73 -5.45 13.43
N GLY A 612 4.43 -5.22 13.27
CA GLY A 612 3.69 -4.13 13.87
C GLY A 612 3.45 -4.37 15.34
N LEU A 613 3.44 -5.61 15.85
CA LEU A 613 3.74 -5.83 17.28
C LEU A 613 5.17 -5.41 17.55
N VAL A 614 6.20 -5.87 16.80
CA VAL A 614 7.67 -5.61 16.90
C VAL A 614 8.00 -4.11 16.84
N VAL A 615 7.05 -3.27 16.42
CA VAL A 615 7.15 -1.81 16.50
C VAL A 615 6.01 -1.15 17.32
N ARG A 616 4.92 -1.86 17.71
CA ARG A 616 4.08 -1.49 18.86
C ARG A 616 4.95 -1.52 20.12
#